data_AF-A0A352Z3T9-F1
#
_entry.id   AF-A0A352Z3T9-F1
#
_cell.length_a   1.000
_cell.length_b   1.000
_cell.length_c   1.000
_cell.angle_alpha   90.00
_cell.angle_beta   90.00
_cell.angle_gamma   90.00
#
_symmetry.space_group_name_H-M   'P 1'
#
loop_
_entity.id
_entity.type
_entity.pdbx_description
1 polymer ?
#
loop_
_entity_poly.entity_id
_entity_poly.type
_entity_poly.pdbx_seq_one_letter_code
_entity_poly.pdbx_strand_id
1 'polypeptide(L)'
;MDIYYKKSHSLAILVTENNKKRFSSYSLTDCSVIKYGYDNILKTKYPESLRIRSFDDNFPFQADFEFEKILDRKDLLDGVNPLLKFLIKKLIAKPVYHGILSRVRLEIKNQLLDGYGNFESMVFRGK
;
A
#
# COMPACT_ATOMS: atom_id res chain seq x y z
N MET A 1 11.40 8.77 -27.58
CA MET A 1 10.08 8.82 -26.91
C MET A 1 10.32 8.21 -25.55
N ASP A 2 10.65 9.06 -24.59
CA ASP A 2 11.21 8.61 -23.31
C ASP A 2 10.07 8.30 -22.36
N ILE A 3 9.87 7.01 -22.10
CA ILE A 3 8.91 6.52 -21.13
C ILE A 3 9.57 6.67 -19.75
N TYR A 4 9.28 7.79 -19.08
CA TYR A 4 9.65 7.99 -17.69
C TYR A 4 8.81 7.07 -16.79
N TYR A 5 9.35 5.90 -16.45
CA TYR A 5 8.79 5.07 -15.40
C TYR A 5 9.07 5.75 -14.06
N LYS A 6 8.08 6.48 -13.54
CA LYS A 6 8.13 7.06 -12.19
C LYS A 6 8.15 5.89 -11.20
N LYS A 7 9.34 5.53 -10.69
CA LYS A 7 9.50 4.64 -9.53
C LYS A 7 8.45 5.06 -8.48
N SER A 8 7.64 4.13 -8.03
CA SER A 8 6.56 4.35 -7.06
C SER A 8 7.15 4.81 -5.72
N HIS A 9 7.36 6.12 -5.55
CA HIS A 9 7.74 6.69 -4.26
C HIS A 9 6.45 7.01 -3.52
N SER A 10 6.22 6.39 -2.36
CA SER A 10 5.18 6.85 -1.43
C SER A 10 5.59 8.21 -0.88
N LEU A 11 4.85 9.26 -1.23
CA LEU A 11 5.26 10.66 -0.98
C LEU A 11 4.90 11.19 0.41
N ALA A 12 4.21 10.42 1.27
CA ALA A 12 3.87 10.85 2.62
C ALA A 12 3.54 9.68 3.54
N ILE A 13 4.01 9.74 4.79
CA ILE A 13 3.43 9.01 5.91
C ILE A 13 2.65 10.00 6.77
N LEU A 14 1.43 9.62 7.14
CA LEU A 14 0.68 10.28 8.18
C LEU A 14 0.81 9.48 9.48
N VAL A 15 1.42 10.09 10.49
CA VAL A 15 1.40 9.56 11.87
C VAL A 15 0.37 10.34 12.67
N THR A 16 -0.56 9.60 13.29
CA THR A 16 -1.55 10.16 14.22
C THR A 16 -1.32 9.59 15.60
N GLU A 17 -1.23 10.48 16.59
CA GLU A 17 -1.10 10.15 18.01
C GLU A 17 -2.20 10.92 18.76
N ASN A 18 -3.00 10.24 19.58
CA ASN A 18 -4.12 10.85 20.32
C ASN A 18 -5.09 11.66 19.44
N ASN A 19 -5.45 11.13 18.26
CA ASN A 19 -6.29 11.79 17.25
C ASN A 19 -5.75 13.13 16.72
N LYS A 20 -4.49 13.48 17.01
CA LYS A 20 -3.82 14.66 16.45
C LYS A 20 -2.86 14.21 15.35
N LYS A 21 -2.96 14.85 14.18
CA LYS A 21 -1.99 14.68 13.08
C LYS A 21 -0.67 15.31 13.54
N ARG A 22 0.37 14.51 13.75
CA ARG A 22 1.64 15.03 14.27
C ARG A 22 2.70 15.30 13.21
N PHE A 23 2.63 14.68 12.04
CA PHE A 23 3.64 14.94 11.00
C PHE A 23 3.19 14.50 9.60
N SER A 24 3.67 15.25 8.60
CA SER A 24 3.57 14.97 7.17
C SER A 24 4.85 15.51 6.54
N SER A 25 5.95 14.77 6.60
CA SER A 25 7.16 15.14 5.85
C SER A 25 7.17 14.50 4.47
N TYR A 26 7.43 15.33 3.47
CA TYR A 26 7.86 14.91 2.15
C TYR A 26 9.35 14.53 2.22
N SER A 27 9.74 13.51 1.45
CA SER A 27 11.10 13.06 1.08
C SER A 27 11.92 12.14 1.99
N LEU A 28 11.65 12.03 3.30
CA LEU A 28 12.47 11.18 4.20
C LEU A 28 11.86 9.81 4.49
N THR A 29 11.08 9.27 3.56
CA THR A 29 10.53 7.92 3.70
C THR A 29 10.65 7.15 2.41
N ASP A 30 11.16 5.94 2.51
CA ASP A 30 11.09 4.96 1.43
C ASP A 30 10.06 3.89 1.75
N CYS A 31 9.30 3.50 0.72
CA CYS A 31 8.38 2.38 0.77
C CYS A 31 8.74 1.46 -0.39
N SER A 32 9.20 0.26 -0.07
CA SER A 32 9.60 -0.75 -1.04
C SER A 32 8.69 -1.96 -0.93
N VAL A 33 8.18 -2.40 -2.08
CA VAL A 33 7.52 -3.71 -2.17
C VAL A 33 8.61 -4.76 -2.32
N ILE A 34 8.77 -5.60 -1.30
CA ILE A 34 9.80 -6.64 -1.27
C ILE A 34 9.34 -7.86 -2.08
N LYS A 35 8.06 -8.22 -1.95
CA LYS A 35 7.45 -9.35 -2.66
C LYS A 35 6.05 -8.98 -3.12
N TYR A 36 5.64 -9.59 -4.23
CA TYR A 36 4.28 -9.48 -4.76
C TYR A 36 3.62 -10.85 -4.74
N GLY A 37 2.42 -10.90 -4.18
CA GLY A 37 1.50 -12.02 -4.31
C GLY A 37 0.58 -11.85 -5.52
N TYR A 38 -0.20 -12.88 -5.82
CA TYR A 38 -1.18 -12.85 -6.90
C TYR A 38 -2.56 -13.33 -6.44
N ASP A 39 -3.56 -12.48 -6.60
CA ASP A 39 -4.96 -12.82 -6.36
C ASP A 39 -5.55 -13.46 -7.61
N ASN A 40 -5.73 -14.78 -7.57
CA ASN A 40 -6.30 -15.56 -8.68
C ASN A 40 -7.76 -15.19 -8.99
N ILE A 41 -8.52 -14.69 -8.02
CA ILE A 41 -9.94 -14.37 -8.19
C ILE A 41 -10.08 -13.05 -8.97
N LEU A 42 -9.39 -12.00 -8.52
CA LEU A 42 -9.45 -10.68 -9.15
C LEU A 42 -8.41 -10.48 -10.27
N LYS A 43 -7.57 -11.51 -10.49
CA LYS A 43 -6.50 -11.59 -11.49
C LYS A 43 -5.54 -10.42 -11.42
N THR A 44 -5.00 -10.16 -10.23
CA THR A 44 -4.15 -8.99 -9.99
C THR A 44 -3.06 -9.27 -8.97
N LYS A 45 -1.95 -8.53 -9.09
CA LYS A 45 -0.87 -8.57 -8.11
C LYS A 45 -1.20 -7.65 -6.95
N TYR A 46 -0.83 -8.07 -5.76
CA TYR A 46 -0.86 -7.25 -4.55
C TYR A 46 0.51 -7.35 -3.87
N PRO A 47 0.94 -6.34 -3.10
CA PRO A 47 2.17 -6.46 -2.32
C PRO A 47 1.97 -7.58 -1.30
N GLU A 48 2.85 -8.57 -1.24
CA GLU A 48 2.83 -9.64 -0.22
C GLU A 48 3.82 -9.34 0.92
N SER A 49 4.79 -8.47 0.65
CA SER A 49 5.64 -7.91 1.68
C SER A 49 6.03 -6.48 1.33
N LEU A 50 6.01 -5.61 2.34
CA LEU A 50 6.37 -4.20 2.24
C LEU A 50 7.41 -3.86 3.30
N ARG A 51 8.33 -2.97 2.95
CA ARG A 51 9.21 -2.31 3.91
C ARG A 51 9.03 -0.81 3.80
N ILE A 52 8.71 -0.17 4.92
CA ILE A 52 8.66 1.28 5.06
C ILE A 52 9.83 1.68 5.95
N ARG A 53 10.63 2.64 5.51
CA ARG A 53 11.76 3.17 6.29
C ARG A 53 11.68 4.69 6.34
N SER A 54 11.76 5.24 7.55
CA SER A 54 11.99 6.67 7.78
C SER A 54 13.48 6.94 7.89
N PHE A 55 13.94 7.95 7.16
CA PHE A 55 15.26 8.55 7.23
C PHE A 55 15.23 9.90 7.97
N ASP A 56 14.17 10.18 8.74
CA ASP A 56 14.16 11.33 9.65
C ASP A 56 15.08 11.04 10.84
N ASP A 57 16.15 11.81 10.97
CA ASP A 57 17.12 11.67 12.06
C ASP A 57 16.48 11.82 13.45
N ASN A 58 15.36 12.55 13.57
CA ASN A 58 14.66 12.74 14.85
C ASN A 58 13.73 11.56 15.19
N PHE A 59 13.29 10.84 14.18
CA PHE A 59 12.37 9.71 14.29
C PHE A 59 12.70 8.61 13.27
N PRO A 60 13.87 7.96 13.42
CA PRO A 60 14.24 6.86 12.56
C PRO A 60 13.37 5.66 12.92
N PHE A 61 12.74 5.08 11.90
CA PHE A 61 12.00 3.84 12.06
C PHE A 61 12.04 2.96 10.81
N GLN A 62 11.86 1.66 11.01
CA GLN A 62 11.62 0.70 9.94
C GLN A 62 10.40 -0.14 10.31
N ALA A 63 9.48 -0.29 9.36
CA ALA A 63 8.33 -1.16 9.47
C ALA A 63 8.37 -2.19 8.35
N ASP A 64 8.51 -3.45 8.72
CA ASP A 64 8.41 -4.61 7.83
C ASP A 64 7.03 -5.21 7.97
N PHE A 65 6.35 -5.38 6.84
CA PHE A 65 5.04 -5.98 6.77
C PHE A 65 5.15 -7.29 5.99
N GLU A 66 4.70 -8.38 6.60
CA GLU A 66 4.53 -9.67 5.96
C GLU A 66 3.05 -10.00 5.91
N PHE A 67 2.51 -10.12 4.70
CA PHE A 67 1.09 -10.29 4.50
C PHE A 67 0.77 -11.78 4.57
N GLU A 68 -0.08 -12.16 5.50
CA GLU A 68 -0.38 -13.58 5.77
C GLU A 68 -1.61 -14.03 5.00
N LYS A 69 -2.65 -13.21 4.96
CA LYS A 69 -3.95 -13.60 4.43
C LYS A 69 -4.76 -12.42 3.91
N ILE A 70 -5.37 -12.58 2.74
CA ILE A 70 -6.42 -11.67 2.26
C ILE A 70 -7.69 -11.91 3.09
N LEU A 71 -8.13 -10.88 3.81
CA LEU A 71 -9.37 -10.87 4.58
C LEU A 71 -10.57 -10.46 3.73
N ASP A 72 -10.37 -9.46 2.87
CA ASP A 72 -11.42 -8.93 2.00
C ASP A 72 -10.87 -8.61 0.60
N ARG A 73 -11.73 -8.73 -0.41
CA ARG A 73 -11.41 -8.41 -1.79
C ARG A 73 -12.63 -7.82 -2.50
N LYS A 74 -12.44 -6.71 -3.20
CA LYS A 74 -13.53 -6.03 -3.90
C LYS A 74 -13.09 -5.48 -5.26
N ASP A 75 -13.82 -5.82 -6.31
CA ASP A 75 -13.73 -5.08 -7.58
C ASP A 75 -14.48 -3.76 -7.40
N LEU A 76 -13.76 -2.64 -7.42
CA LEU A 76 -14.35 -1.33 -7.17
C LEU A 76 -15.22 -0.82 -8.33
N LEU A 77 -15.29 -1.58 -9.43
CA LEU A 77 -16.22 -1.35 -10.52
C LEU A 77 -17.44 -2.27 -10.49
N ASP A 78 -17.60 -3.06 -9.44
CA ASP A 78 -18.81 -3.85 -9.27
C ASP A 78 -19.99 -2.95 -8.86
N GLY A 79 -21.16 -3.19 -9.44
CA GLY A 79 -22.35 -2.34 -9.29
C GLY A 79 -22.28 -0.95 -9.97
N VAL A 80 -21.15 -0.56 -10.57
CA VAL A 80 -21.04 0.69 -11.33
C VAL A 80 -21.78 0.58 -12.66
N ASN A 81 -22.51 1.65 -13.04
CA ASN A 81 -23.22 1.73 -14.32
C ASN A 81 -22.32 1.30 -15.49
N PRO A 82 -22.81 0.45 -16.44
CA PRO A 82 -21.99 -0.12 -17.51
C PRO A 82 -21.22 0.91 -18.35
N LEU A 83 -21.81 2.06 -18.67
CA LEU A 83 -21.17 3.10 -19.46
C LEU A 83 -20.01 3.74 -18.69
N LEU A 84 -20.23 4.09 -17.43
CA LEU A 84 -19.19 4.64 -16.55
C LEU A 84 -18.07 3.63 -16.32
N LYS A 85 -18.43 2.36 -16.08
CA LYS A 85 -17.48 1.26 -15.96
C LYS A 85 -16.62 1.11 -17.21
N PHE A 86 -17.22 1.23 -18.40
CA PHE A 86 -16.48 1.19 -19.67
C PHE A 86 -15.49 2.35 -19.78
N LEU A 87 -15.93 3.58 -19.49
CA LEU A 87 -15.07 4.77 -19.54
C LEU A 87 -13.89 4.65 -18.58
N ILE A 88 -14.13 4.26 -17.31
CA ILE A 88 -13.07 4.09 -16.31
C ILE A 88 -12.06 3.01 -16.75
N LYS A 89 -12.55 1.87 -17.24
CA LYS A 89 -11.69 0.79 -17.76
C LYS A 89 -10.86 1.21 -18.97
N LYS A 90 -11.37 2.11 -19.81
CA LYS A 90 -10.70 2.55 -21.04
C LYS A 90 -9.69 3.67 -20.80
N LEU A 91 -10.01 4.60 -19.90
CA LEU A 91 -9.29 5.86 -19.71
C LEU A 91 -8.34 5.84 -18.50
N ILE A 92 -8.65 5.09 -17.45
CA ILE A 92 -7.92 5.14 -16.18
C ILE A 92 -7.26 3.78 -15.92
N ALA A 93 -7.97 2.87 -15.25
CA ALA A 93 -7.51 1.52 -14.89
C ALA A 93 -8.69 0.75 -14.28
N LYS A 94 -8.48 -0.53 -13.94
CA LYS A 94 -9.49 -1.33 -13.22
C LYS A 94 -9.10 -1.46 -11.74
N PRO A 95 -9.58 -0.57 -10.85
CA PRO A 95 -9.21 -0.58 -9.44
C PRO A 95 -9.75 -1.81 -8.71
N VAL A 96 -8.95 -2.34 -7.80
CA VAL A 96 -9.26 -3.45 -6.91
C VAL A 96 -8.84 -3.08 -5.50
N TYR A 97 -9.67 -3.42 -4.52
CA TYR A 97 -9.36 -3.29 -3.12
C TYR A 97 -9.05 -4.66 -2.50
N HIS A 98 -8.06 -4.70 -1.62
CA HIS A 98 -7.72 -5.82 -0.76
C HIS A 98 -7.62 -5.36 0.68
N GLY A 99 -8.37 -5.99 1.58
CA GLY A 99 -8.12 -5.95 3.02
C GLY A 99 -7.25 -7.15 3.38
N ILE A 100 -6.11 -6.93 4.01
CA ILE A 100 -5.07 -7.94 4.21
C ILE A 100 -4.65 -7.98 5.67
N LEU A 101 -4.63 -9.17 6.26
CA LEU A 101 -4.00 -9.40 7.55
C LEU A 101 -2.49 -9.45 7.34
N SER A 102 -1.78 -8.59 8.06
CA SER A 102 -0.32 -8.51 8.01
C SER A 102 0.24 -8.71 9.41
N ARG A 103 1.29 -9.52 9.51
CA ARG A 103 2.25 -9.39 10.60
C ARG A 103 3.09 -8.14 10.35
N VAL A 104 3.33 -7.36 11.38
CA VAL A 104 4.09 -6.12 11.32
C VAL A 104 5.21 -6.16 12.34
N ARG A 105 6.42 -5.90 11.88
CA ARG A 105 7.60 -5.69 12.72
C ARG A 105 8.01 -4.23 12.59
N LEU A 106 7.97 -3.50 13.69
CA LEU A 106 8.30 -2.09 13.77
C LEU A 106 9.53 -1.91 14.65
N GLU A 107 10.56 -1.32 14.09
CA GLU A 107 11.78 -0.92 14.79
C GLU A 107 11.80 0.61 14.91
N ILE A 108 11.78 1.13 16.14
CA ILE A 108 11.88 2.56 16.44
C ILE A 108 12.94 2.74 17.52
N LYS A 109 13.97 3.56 17.26
CA LYS A 109 14.99 3.94 18.28
C LYS A 109 15.54 2.72 19.07
N ASN A 110 15.87 1.64 18.36
CA ASN A 110 16.36 0.36 18.89
C ASN A 110 15.36 -0.45 19.74
N GLN A 111 14.08 -0.09 19.73
CA GLN A 111 13.00 -0.92 20.25
C GLN A 111 12.34 -1.68 19.11
N LEU A 112 12.15 -2.98 19.29
CA LEU A 112 11.46 -3.84 18.34
C LEU A 112 10.09 -4.20 18.87
N LEU A 113 9.08 -3.89 18.07
CA LEU A 113 7.68 -4.17 18.33
C LEU A 113 7.18 -5.11 17.24
N ASP A 114 6.68 -6.27 17.64
CA ASP A 114 6.05 -7.23 16.73
C ASP A 114 4.55 -7.26 17.02
N GLY A 115 3.72 -7.31 15.97
CA GLY A 115 2.27 -7.38 16.11
C GLY A 115 1.57 -7.76 14.82
N TYR A 116 0.26 -7.64 14.82
CA TYR A 116 -0.59 -7.86 13.65
C TYR A 116 -1.43 -6.62 13.37
N GLY A 117 -1.69 -6.36 12.10
CA GLY A 117 -2.50 -5.24 11.65
C GLY A 117 -3.25 -5.56 10.38
N ASN A 118 -4.35 -4.83 10.18
CA ASN A 118 -5.08 -4.85 8.93
C ASN A 118 -4.47 -3.82 7.99
N PHE A 119 -4.03 -4.27 6.83
CA PHE A 119 -3.52 -3.45 5.76
C PHE A 119 -4.55 -3.35 4.64
N GLU A 120 -4.85 -2.13 4.20
CA GLU A 120 -5.74 -1.88 3.08
C GLU A 120 -4.93 -1.47 1.85
N SER A 121 -5.08 -2.22 0.77
CA SER A 121 -4.41 -1.96 -0.50
C SER A 121 -5.42 -1.66 -1.58
N MET A 122 -5.21 -0.57 -2.33
CA MET A 122 -5.90 -0.34 -3.60
C MET A 122 -4.89 -0.49 -4.74
N VAL A 123 -5.13 -1.48 -5.59
CA VAL A 123 -4.28 -1.78 -6.75
C VAL A 123 -5.03 -1.50 -8.05
N PHE A 124 -4.33 -0.89 -9.00
CA PHE A 124 -4.88 -0.58 -10.31
C PHE A 124 -4.39 -1.60 -11.33
N ARG A 125 -5.31 -2.40 -11.89
CA ARG A 125 -4.97 -3.31 -12.98
C ARG A 125 -4.76 -2.49 -14.25
N GLY A 126 -3.54 -2.54 -14.80
CA GLY A 126 -3.23 -2.09 -16.16
C GLY A 126 -3.99 -2.90 -17.20
N LYS A 127 -4.07 -2.36 -18.44
CA LYS A 127 -4.67 -3.08 -19.57
C LYS A 127 -3.96 -4.39 -19.86
#